data_AF-A0A3Q8V575-F1
#
_entry.id   AF-A0A3Q8V575-F1
#
_cell.length_a   1.000
_cell.length_b   1.000
_cell.length_c   1.000
_cell.angle_alpha   90.00
_cell.angle_beta   90.00
_cell.angle_gamma   90.00
#
_symmetry.space_group_name_H-M   'P 1'
#
loop_
_entity.id
_entity.type
_entity.pdbx_description
1 polymer ?
#
loop_
_entity_poly.entity_id
_entity_poly.type
_entity_poly.pdbx_seq_one_letter_code
_entity_poly.pdbx_strand_id
1 'polypeptide(L)'
;MRPEDKGVPALAPPKYGSVRSLVIPPFLASLHEKLLASHDSEWALPAMDGGPLLTTDFNTYYWRPVRDGSEERTGGYERPELPAVDAFQKRRIHLVRHAHGPHLEEDGVPDIAIEERLGHVVQGVRGVYRKVTPKMERQIVSVLQARFEADATARRGAGGAGARG
;
A
#
# COMPACT_ATOMS: atom_id res chain seq x y z
N MET A 1 35.44 -2.47 -6.23
CA MET A 1 34.54 -3.37 -7.00
C MET A 1 34.33 -2.72 -8.36
N ARG A 2 34.62 -3.43 -9.45
CA ARG A 2 34.60 -2.84 -10.79
C ARG A 2 33.15 -2.74 -11.32
N PRO A 3 32.80 -1.73 -12.15
CA PRO A 3 31.41 -1.45 -12.56
C PRO A 3 30.70 -2.55 -13.37
N GLU A 4 31.44 -3.52 -13.90
CA GLU A 4 30.97 -4.54 -14.84
C GLU A 4 30.21 -5.74 -14.22
N ASP A 5 30.09 -5.83 -12.89
CA ASP A 5 29.38 -6.94 -12.21
C ASP A 5 27.95 -6.59 -11.74
N LYS A 6 27.35 -5.50 -12.24
CA LYS A 6 25.94 -5.17 -11.91
C LYS A 6 25.00 -6.09 -12.70
N GLY A 7 24.73 -7.27 -12.14
CA GLY A 7 23.76 -8.22 -12.68
C GLY A 7 22.40 -7.60 -12.96
N VAL A 8 21.75 -8.05 -14.04
CA VAL A 8 20.39 -7.68 -14.40
C VAL A 8 19.45 -8.03 -13.23
N PRO A 9 18.72 -7.05 -12.65
CA PRO A 9 17.78 -7.33 -11.56
C PRO A 9 16.73 -8.34 -12.00
N ALA A 10 16.60 -9.43 -11.25
CA ALA A 10 15.63 -10.49 -11.51
C ALA A 10 14.65 -10.59 -10.34
N LEU A 11 13.43 -11.08 -10.62
CA LEU A 11 12.49 -11.44 -9.58
C LEU A 11 13.09 -12.56 -8.72
N ALA A 12 13.09 -12.34 -7.41
CA ALA A 12 13.51 -13.34 -6.44
C ALA A 12 12.30 -13.86 -5.68
N PRO A 13 12.29 -15.16 -5.29
CA PRO A 13 11.26 -15.68 -4.40
C PRO A 13 11.27 -14.90 -3.08
N PRO A 14 10.12 -14.80 -2.38
CA PRO A 14 10.06 -14.11 -1.10
C PRO A 14 11.09 -14.64 -0.13
N LYS A 15 11.79 -13.72 0.54
CA LYS A 15 12.81 -14.05 1.53
C LYS A 15 12.24 -15.01 2.57
N TYR A 16 12.96 -16.08 2.86
CA TYR A 16 12.57 -17.12 3.83
C TYR A 16 11.23 -17.83 3.54
N GLY A 17 10.77 -17.85 2.28
CA GLY A 17 9.49 -18.48 1.94
C GLY A 17 8.28 -17.78 2.56
N SER A 18 8.40 -16.47 2.84
CA SER A 18 7.38 -15.63 3.50
C SER A 18 6.08 -15.41 2.70
N VAL A 19 5.81 -16.26 1.69
CA VAL A 19 4.58 -16.27 0.89
C VAL A 19 3.38 -16.43 1.82
N ARG A 20 2.36 -15.59 1.61
CA ARG A 20 1.09 -15.65 2.33
C ARG A 20 -0.03 -15.07 1.51
N SER A 21 -1.22 -15.62 1.71
CA SER A 21 -2.46 -15.02 1.24
C SER A 21 -2.92 -13.97 2.24
N LEU A 22 -3.37 -12.82 1.73
CA LEU A 22 -3.94 -11.75 2.53
C LEU A 22 -5.35 -11.46 2.03
N VAL A 23 -6.32 -11.40 2.93
CA VAL A 23 -7.61 -10.79 2.62
C VAL A 23 -7.42 -9.28 2.43
N ILE A 24 -8.10 -8.74 1.41
CA ILE A 24 -8.12 -7.31 1.11
C ILE A 24 -9.55 -6.76 1.22
N PRO A 25 -9.72 -5.50 1.66
CA PRO A 25 -11.03 -4.88 1.74
C PRO A 25 -11.58 -4.53 0.35
N PRO A 26 -12.92 -4.40 0.20
CA PRO A 26 -13.58 -4.11 -1.07
C PRO A 26 -13.04 -2.86 -1.79
N PHE A 27 -12.74 -1.78 -1.07
CA PHE A 27 -12.20 -0.57 -1.71
C PHE A 27 -10.86 -0.85 -2.40
N LEU A 28 -10.00 -1.66 -1.77
CA LEU A 28 -8.68 -1.98 -2.29
C LEU A 28 -8.79 -2.96 -3.47
N ALA A 29 -9.70 -3.93 -3.39
CA ALA A 29 -10.01 -4.82 -4.52
C ALA A 29 -10.50 -4.01 -5.73
N SER A 30 -11.44 -3.08 -5.53
CA SER A 30 -11.95 -2.20 -6.59
C SER A 30 -10.86 -1.33 -7.23
N LEU A 31 -9.87 -0.88 -6.45
CA LEU A 31 -8.71 -0.14 -6.97
C LEU A 31 -7.79 -1.04 -7.81
N HIS A 32 -7.56 -2.28 -7.38
CA HIS A 32 -6.78 -3.24 -8.16
C HIS A 32 -7.48 -3.62 -9.45
N GLU A 33 -8.80 -3.82 -9.44
CA GLU A 33 -9.57 -4.09 -10.66
C GLU A 33 -9.42 -2.95 -11.68
N LYS A 34 -9.55 -1.70 -11.23
CA LYS A 34 -9.35 -0.53 -12.10
C LYS A 34 -7.93 -0.42 -12.64
N LEU A 35 -6.94 -0.73 -11.81
CA LEU A 35 -5.53 -0.73 -12.22
C LEU A 35 -5.26 -1.81 -13.28
N LEU A 36 -5.70 -3.04 -13.03
CA LEU A 36 -5.50 -4.15 -13.97
C LEU A 36 -6.25 -3.92 -15.29
N ALA A 37 -7.39 -3.23 -15.26
CA ALA A 37 -8.13 -2.86 -16.45
C ALA A 37 -7.50 -1.69 -17.24
N SER A 38 -6.54 -0.95 -16.67
CA SER A 38 -5.92 0.21 -17.34
C SER A 38 -4.74 -0.15 -18.24
N HIS A 39 -4.28 -1.40 -18.23
CA HIS A 39 -3.12 -1.84 -19.00
C HIS A 39 -3.13 -3.35 -19.33
N ASP A 40 -2.45 -3.72 -20.41
CA ASP A 40 -2.21 -5.13 -20.78
C ASP A 40 -0.79 -5.63 -20.37
N SER A 41 -0.10 -4.91 -19.47
CA SER A 41 1.24 -5.29 -19.00
C SER A 41 1.24 -6.64 -18.27
N GLU A 42 2.33 -7.40 -18.41
CA GLU A 42 2.59 -8.60 -17.59
C GLU A 42 2.74 -8.26 -16.10
N TRP A 43 3.02 -6.99 -15.78
CA TRP A 43 3.23 -6.50 -14.43
C TRP A 43 1.91 -5.98 -13.85
N ALA A 44 1.51 -6.48 -12.68
CA ALA A 44 0.33 -5.96 -11.99
C ALA A 44 0.47 -4.48 -11.55
N LEU A 45 1.71 -4.01 -11.36
CA LEU A 45 2.06 -2.62 -11.09
C LEU A 45 3.20 -2.24 -12.04
N PRO A 46 2.87 -1.81 -13.28
CA PRO A 46 3.88 -1.44 -14.25
C PRO A 46 4.54 -0.11 -13.85
N ALA A 47 5.82 0.02 -14.18
CA ALA A 47 6.51 1.30 -14.17
C ALA A 47 5.97 2.22 -15.28
N MET A 48 6.34 3.50 -15.25
CA MET A 48 5.89 4.49 -16.23
C MET A 48 6.28 4.16 -17.69
N ASP A 49 7.29 3.31 -17.89
CA ASP A 49 7.71 2.79 -19.19
C ASP A 49 7.05 1.44 -19.55
N GLY A 50 6.13 0.94 -18.71
CA GLY A 50 5.46 -0.34 -18.85
C GLY A 50 6.22 -1.54 -18.27
N GLY A 51 7.48 -1.35 -17.87
CA GLY A 51 8.36 -2.40 -17.35
C GLY A 51 8.22 -2.66 -15.84
N PRO A 52 9.12 -3.45 -15.23
CA PRO A 52 9.10 -3.73 -13.81
C PRO A 52 9.63 -2.55 -12.96
N LEU A 53 9.08 -2.39 -11.77
CA LEU A 53 9.57 -1.40 -10.78
C LEU A 53 10.93 -1.73 -10.15
N LEU A 54 11.56 -2.86 -10.48
CA LEU A 54 12.77 -3.39 -9.82
C LEU A 54 13.98 -2.45 -9.86
N THR A 55 14.15 -1.73 -10.97
CA THR A 55 15.28 -0.80 -11.19
C THR A 55 14.91 0.65 -10.89
N THR A 56 13.67 0.89 -10.49
CA THR A 56 13.16 2.25 -10.38
C THR A 56 13.41 2.80 -8.97
N ASP A 57 13.86 4.06 -8.88
CA ASP A 57 13.81 4.80 -7.61
C ASP A 57 12.35 5.13 -7.27
N PHE A 58 11.66 4.13 -6.70
CA PHE A 58 10.26 4.20 -6.32
C PHE A 58 10.00 5.38 -5.38
N ASN A 59 10.95 5.67 -4.49
CA ASN A 59 10.81 6.75 -3.54
C ASN A 59 10.72 8.09 -4.26
N THR A 60 11.66 8.36 -5.18
CA THR A 60 11.72 9.64 -5.89
C THR A 60 10.60 9.79 -6.91
N TYR A 61 10.33 8.77 -7.72
CA TYR A 61 9.43 8.90 -8.87
C TYR A 61 7.96 8.62 -8.56
N TYR A 62 7.64 7.89 -7.49
CA TYR A 62 6.26 7.49 -7.16
C TYR A 62 5.85 7.98 -5.77
N TRP A 63 6.62 7.65 -4.73
CA TRP A 63 6.22 7.98 -3.36
C TRP A 63 6.23 9.49 -3.08
N ARG A 64 7.30 10.21 -3.47
CA ARG A 64 7.39 11.66 -3.23
C ARG A 64 6.23 12.44 -3.88
N PRO A 65 5.89 12.25 -5.18
CA PRO A 65 4.74 12.92 -5.77
C PRO A 65 3.41 12.63 -5.05
N VAL A 66 3.17 11.38 -4.65
CA VAL A 66 1.93 11.01 -3.92
C VAL A 66 1.91 11.63 -2.51
N ARG A 67 3.07 11.72 -1.86
CA ARG A 67 3.20 12.21 -0.49
C ARG A 67 3.09 13.73 -0.40
N ASP A 68 3.90 14.43 -1.18
CA ASP A 68 4.08 15.88 -1.08
C ASP A 68 3.25 16.64 -2.11
N GLY A 69 2.52 15.92 -2.98
CA GLY A 69 1.88 16.48 -4.14
C GLY A 69 2.87 16.75 -5.26
N SER A 70 2.32 17.03 -6.44
CA SER A 70 3.13 17.40 -7.60
C SER A 70 2.28 18.07 -8.64
N GLU A 71 2.83 19.07 -9.33
CA GLU A 71 2.21 19.63 -10.52
C GLU A 71 2.04 18.57 -11.61
N GLU A 72 1.12 18.87 -12.53
CA GLU A 72 0.95 18.11 -13.76
C GLU A 72 2.30 18.01 -14.50
N ARG A 73 2.56 16.83 -15.06
CA ARG A 73 3.71 16.58 -15.92
C ARG A 73 3.19 16.07 -17.26
N THR A 74 3.59 16.74 -18.33
CA THR A 74 3.28 16.35 -19.72
C THR A 74 4.50 15.71 -20.39
N GLY A 75 4.30 14.97 -21.49
CA GLY A 75 5.38 14.33 -22.26
C GLY A 75 5.49 12.81 -22.02
N GLY A 76 6.68 12.22 -22.23
CA GLY A 76 6.84 10.76 -22.28
C GLY A 76 6.41 9.97 -21.02
N TYR A 77 6.26 10.64 -19.87
CA TYR A 77 5.74 10.06 -18.64
C TYR A 77 4.65 10.96 -18.06
N GLU A 78 3.50 11.03 -18.70
CA GLU A 78 2.41 11.90 -18.26
C GLU A 78 1.97 11.56 -16.83
N ARG A 79 1.66 12.59 -16.06
CA ARG A 79 1.11 12.46 -14.72
C ARG A 79 0.20 13.65 -14.45
N PRO A 80 -1.05 13.43 -14.02
CA PRO A 80 -1.92 14.53 -13.61
C PRO A 80 -1.35 15.25 -12.39
N GLU A 81 -1.85 16.45 -12.10
CA GLU A 81 -1.60 17.09 -10.81
C GLU A 81 -2.04 16.15 -9.67
N LEU A 82 -1.19 16.04 -8.66
CA LEU A 82 -1.45 15.25 -7.46
C LEU A 82 -1.52 16.18 -6.25
N PRO A 83 -2.60 16.14 -5.45
CA PRO A 83 -2.66 16.88 -4.21
C PRO A 83 -1.70 16.28 -3.18
N ALA A 84 -1.14 17.14 -2.34
CA ALA A 84 -0.34 16.72 -1.19
C ALA A 84 -1.21 15.95 -0.18
N VAL A 85 -0.61 14.96 0.49
CA VAL A 85 -1.25 14.26 1.61
C VAL A 85 -0.58 14.72 2.89
N ASP A 86 -1.18 15.71 3.56
CA ASP A 86 -0.62 16.37 4.75
C ASP A 86 -0.16 15.39 5.83
N ALA A 87 -0.96 14.35 6.09
CA ALA A 87 -0.63 13.29 7.05
C ALA A 87 0.69 12.56 6.75
N PHE A 88 1.11 12.55 5.48
CA PHE A 88 2.31 11.88 5.01
C PHE A 88 3.47 12.81 4.66
N GLN A 89 3.31 14.13 4.71
CA GLN A 89 4.36 15.08 4.33
C GLN A 89 5.72 14.71 4.95
N LYS A 90 6.75 14.59 4.09
CA LYS A 90 8.13 14.23 4.46
C LYS A 90 8.30 12.87 5.16
N ARG A 91 7.23 12.07 5.33
CA ARG A 91 7.30 10.71 5.88
C ARG A 91 7.90 9.75 4.86
N ARG A 92 8.62 8.75 5.36
CA ARG A 92 9.15 7.64 4.55
C ARG A 92 8.05 6.61 4.34
N ILE A 93 7.99 5.97 3.16
CA ILE A 93 6.96 4.99 2.81
C ILE A 93 6.81 3.84 3.83
N HIS A 94 7.91 3.38 4.43
CA HIS A 94 7.87 2.32 5.45
C HIS A 94 7.01 2.67 6.68
N LEU A 95 6.77 3.96 6.94
CA LEU A 95 5.90 4.40 8.04
C LEU A 95 4.42 4.06 7.78
N VAL A 96 4.01 3.94 6.51
CA VAL A 96 2.66 3.45 6.16
C VAL A 96 2.47 2.02 6.67
N ARG A 97 3.48 1.18 6.47
CA ARG A 97 3.48 -0.19 7.00
C ARG A 97 3.50 -0.21 8.54
N HIS A 98 4.28 0.65 9.18
CA HIS A 98 4.32 0.73 10.65
C HIS A 98 2.99 1.18 11.24
N ALA A 99 2.29 2.12 10.61
CA ALA A 99 0.99 2.60 11.08
C ALA A 99 -0.12 1.53 10.94
N HIS A 100 0.06 0.55 10.05
CA HIS A 100 -0.95 -0.47 9.78
C HIS A 100 -1.34 -1.30 11.02
N GLY A 101 -0.36 -1.69 11.84
CA GLY A 101 -0.61 -2.46 13.07
C GLY A 101 -1.45 -1.67 14.08
N PRO A 102 -0.98 -0.51 14.55
CA PRO A 102 -1.70 0.34 15.50
C PRO A 102 -3.12 0.70 15.04
N HIS A 103 -3.34 1.00 13.76
CA HIS A 103 -4.69 1.27 13.27
C HIS A 103 -5.63 0.08 13.43
N LEU A 104 -5.15 -1.15 13.19
CA LEU A 104 -5.95 -2.35 13.40
C LEU A 104 -6.18 -2.63 14.90
N GLU A 105 -5.19 -2.33 15.75
CA GLU A 105 -5.29 -2.47 17.20
C GLU A 105 -6.32 -1.50 17.80
N GLU A 106 -6.29 -0.23 17.37
CA GLU A 106 -7.29 0.80 17.73
C GLU A 106 -8.73 0.36 17.42
N ASP A 107 -8.91 -0.39 16.32
CA ASP A 107 -10.22 -0.92 15.90
C ASP A 107 -10.53 -2.31 16.50
N GLY A 108 -9.74 -2.75 17.49
CA GLY A 108 -9.96 -3.98 18.25
C GLY A 108 -9.64 -5.28 17.51
N VAL A 109 -8.83 -5.24 16.45
CA VAL A 109 -8.37 -6.46 15.77
C VAL A 109 -7.41 -7.22 16.67
N PRO A 110 -7.58 -8.54 16.88
CA PRO A 110 -6.67 -9.31 17.71
C PRO A 110 -5.22 -9.30 17.20
N ASP A 111 -4.25 -9.10 18.10
CA ASP A 111 -2.81 -9.06 17.79
C ASP A 111 -2.34 -10.22 16.91
N ILE A 112 -2.84 -11.42 17.18
CA ILE A 112 -2.49 -12.62 16.41
C ILE A 112 -2.78 -12.47 14.91
N ALA A 113 -3.86 -11.79 14.55
CA ALA A 113 -4.23 -11.54 13.16
C ALA A 113 -3.43 -10.38 12.56
N ILE A 114 -3.08 -9.37 13.37
CA ILE A 114 -2.20 -8.26 12.98
C ILE A 114 -0.80 -8.78 12.67
N GLU A 115 -0.21 -9.55 13.58
CA GLU A 115 1.14 -10.11 13.47
C GLU A 115 1.26 -11.08 12.29
N GLU A 116 0.26 -11.96 12.09
CA GLU A 116 0.20 -12.81 10.90
C GLU A 116 0.09 -11.95 9.62
N ARG A 117 -0.80 -10.95 9.58
CA ARG A 117 -0.91 -10.07 8.40
C ARG A 117 0.39 -9.33 8.08
N LEU A 118 1.11 -8.87 9.10
CA LEU A 118 2.40 -8.22 8.95
C LEU A 118 3.53 -9.23 8.65
N GLY A 119 3.29 -10.54 8.76
CA GLY A 119 4.34 -11.54 8.56
C GLY A 119 5.39 -11.53 9.67
N HIS A 120 5.01 -11.11 10.87
CA HIS A 120 5.85 -11.15 12.04
C HIS A 120 5.91 -12.57 12.63
N VAL A 121 7.10 -12.92 13.13
CA VAL A 121 7.32 -14.17 13.86
C VAL A 121 6.99 -13.90 15.33
N VAL A 122 5.90 -14.49 15.81
CA VAL A 122 5.52 -14.43 17.22
C VAL A 122 6.30 -15.50 17.97
N GLN A 123 7.09 -15.10 18.96
CA GLN A 123 7.92 -16.02 19.74
C GLN A 123 7.09 -16.83 20.76
N GLY A 124 7.60 -18.00 21.13
CA GLY A 124 7.04 -18.84 22.20
C GLY A 124 5.80 -19.67 21.82
N VAL A 125 5.12 -20.22 22.84
CA VAL A 125 3.99 -21.16 22.68
C VAL A 125 2.85 -20.56 21.85
N ARG A 126 2.60 -19.25 21.99
CA ARG A 126 1.59 -18.53 21.18
C ARG A 126 1.88 -18.62 19.68
N GLY A 127 3.15 -18.62 19.26
CA GLY A 127 3.53 -18.77 17.85
C GLY A 127 3.25 -20.17 17.29
N VAL A 128 3.41 -21.21 18.11
CA VAL A 128 3.24 -22.62 17.70
C VAL A 128 1.78 -22.98 17.44
N TYR A 129 0.86 -22.44 18.23
CA TYR A 129 -0.57 -22.78 18.17
C TYR A 129 -1.43 -21.71 17.49
N ARG A 130 -0.81 -20.70 16.86
CA ARG A 130 -1.57 -19.61 16.24
C ARG A 130 -2.39 -20.12 15.05
N LYS A 131 -3.69 -19.83 15.07
CA LYS A 131 -4.56 -19.97 13.91
C LYS A 131 -5.37 -18.69 13.76
N VAL A 132 -5.11 -17.95 12.69
CA VAL A 132 -6.00 -16.86 12.29
C VAL A 132 -7.30 -17.48 11.82
N THR A 133 -8.42 -16.99 12.34
CA THR A 133 -9.74 -17.48 11.95
C THR A 133 -10.31 -16.62 10.83
N PRO A 134 -11.21 -17.16 9.98
CA PRO A 134 -11.92 -16.36 9.00
C PRO A 134 -12.70 -15.17 9.60
N LYS A 135 -13.11 -15.27 10.88
CA LYS A 135 -13.77 -14.15 11.59
C LYS A 135 -12.80 -12.99 11.82
N MET A 136 -11.55 -13.28 12.22
CA MET A 136 -10.52 -12.25 12.41
C MET A 136 -10.14 -11.59 11.08
N GLU A 137 -10.02 -12.37 10.01
CA GLU A 137 -9.78 -11.86 8.66
C GLU A 137 -10.91 -10.94 8.18
N ARG A 138 -12.17 -11.34 8.38
CA ARG A 138 -13.33 -10.50 8.08
C ARG A 138 -13.35 -9.21 8.91
N GLN A 139 -12.90 -9.26 10.16
CA GLN A 139 -12.77 -8.06 10.98
C GLN A 139 -11.75 -7.09 10.37
N ILE A 140 -10.56 -7.57 9.97
CA ILE A 140 -9.56 -6.75 9.26
C ILE A 140 -10.16 -6.09 8.01
N VAL A 141 -10.89 -6.86 7.20
CA VAL A 141 -11.58 -6.32 6.02
C VAL A 141 -12.57 -5.22 6.39
N SER A 142 -13.42 -5.47 7.39
CA SER A 142 -14.45 -4.53 7.82
C SER A 142 -13.86 -3.22 8.34
N VAL A 143 -12.83 -3.27 9.19
CA VAL A 143 -12.26 -2.06 9.80
C VAL A 143 -11.51 -1.22 8.78
N LEU A 144 -10.77 -1.85 7.86
CA LEU A 144 -10.07 -1.14 6.78
C LEU A 144 -11.06 -0.48 5.81
N GLN A 145 -12.16 -1.16 5.49
CA GLN A 145 -13.24 -0.60 4.68
C GLN A 145 -13.87 0.62 5.37
N ALA A 146 -14.21 0.49 6.65
CA ALA A 146 -14.81 1.57 7.43
C ALA A 146 -13.89 2.79 7.53
N ARG A 147 -12.58 2.58 7.76
CA ARG A 147 -11.58 3.68 7.77
C ARG A 147 -11.53 4.41 6.43
N PHE A 148 -11.54 3.68 5.32
CA PHE A 148 -11.56 4.28 3.98
C PHE A 148 -12.83 5.11 3.74
N GLU A 149 -14.00 4.59 4.12
CA GLU A 149 -15.28 5.27 3.96
C GLU A 149 -15.40 6.53 4.82
N ALA A 150 -14.90 6.47 6.05
CA ALA A 150 -14.83 7.60 6.96
C ALA A 150 -13.96 8.74 6.38
N ASP A 151 -12.75 8.40 5.92
CA ASP A 151 -11.85 9.36 5.27
C ASP A 151 -12.45 9.95 3.98
N ALA A 152 -13.02 9.10 3.12
CA ALA A 152 -13.66 9.55 1.88
C ALA A 152 -14.85 10.49 2.17
N THR A 153 -15.59 10.25 3.25
CA THR A 153 -16.69 11.12 3.70
C THR A 153 -16.16 12.44 4.26
N ALA A 154 -15.12 12.41 5.08
CA ALA A 154 -14.48 13.61 5.62
C ALA A 154 -13.97 14.52 4.48
N ARG A 155 -13.30 13.94 3.47
CA ARG A 155 -12.81 14.70 2.30
C ARG A 155 -13.94 15.32 1.46
N ARG A 156 -15.05 14.59 1.25
CA ARG A 156 -16.24 15.15 0.59
C ARG A 156 -16.87 16.29 1.38
N GLY A 157 -16.92 16.18 2.71
CA GLY A 157 -17.41 17.23 3.59
C GLY A 157 -16.54 18.49 3.58
N ALA A 158 -15.21 18.32 3.57
CA ALA A 158 -14.25 19.43 3.50
C ALA A 158 -14.31 20.18 2.15
N GLY A 159 -14.50 19.46 1.04
CA GLY A 159 -14.62 20.07 -0.29
C GLY A 159 -15.91 20.87 -0.52
N GLY A 160 -16.98 20.61 0.25
CA GLY A 160 -18.26 21.34 0.15
C GLY A 160 -18.31 22.68 0.89
N ALA A 161 -17.37 22.94 1.80
CA ALA A 161 -17.35 24.16 2.62
C ALA A 161 -16.68 25.37 1.95
N GLY A 162 -15.97 25.17 0.82
CA GLY A 162 -15.22 26.22 0.11
C GLY A 162 -15.95 26.94 -1.03
N ALA A 163 -17.21 26.57 -1.33
CA ALA A 163 -17.95 27.09 -2.50
C ALA A 163 -18.98 28.19 -2.17
N ARG A 164 -18.79 28.93 -1.07
CA ARG A 164 -19.59 30.13 -0.73
C ARG A 164 -18.67 31.26 -0.28
N GLY A 165 -18.21 32.06 -1.25
CA GLY A 165 -17.45 33.29 -1.07
C GLY A 165 -17.44 34.07 -2.37
#